data_AF-A0A381FQZ1-F1
#
_entry.id   AF-A0A381FQZ1-F1
#
_cell.length_a   1.000
_cell.length_b   1.000
_cell.length_c   1.000
_cell.angle_alpha   90.00
_cell.angle_beta   90.00
_cell.angle_gamma   90.00
#
_symmetry.space_group_name_H-M   'P 1'
#
loop_
_entity.id
_entity.type
_entity.pdbx_description
1 polymer ?
#
loop_
_entity_poly.entity_id
_entity_poly.type
_entity_poly.pdbx_seq_one_letter_code
_entity_poly.pdbx_strand_id
1 'polypeptide(L)' 'MANHVNSGKRHLNFDEFNTYSKEKKLKKLDEITETVKSGEMPLSSYTVIHHNAKLSSADQSEIEKWVSEVKKHTE' A
#
# COMPACT_ATOMS: atom_id res chain seq x y z
N MET A 1 -18.73 0.54 4.71
CA MET A 1 -17.91 0.40 3.49
C MET A 1 -17.31 1.72 3.02
N ALA A 2 -18.12 2.78 2.80
CA ALA A 2 -17.59 4.09 2.38
C ALA A 2 -16.50 4.67 3.30
N ASN A 3 -16.60 4.47 4.62
CA ASN A 3 -15.59 4.94 5.57
C ASN A 3 -14.20 4.31 5.37
N HIS A 4 -14.12 3.01 5.07
CA HIS A 4 -12.82 2.37 4.81
C HIS A 4 -12.17 2.89 3.53
N VAL A 5 -12.97 3.15 2.50
CA VAL A 5 -12.49 3.76 1.25
C VAL A 5 -11.98 5.18 1.51
N ASN A 6 -12.77 6.00 2.23
CA ASN A 6 -12.37 7.37 2.57
C ASN A 6 -11.12 7.41 3.45
N SER A 7 -11.01 6.49 4.42
CA SER A 7 -9.82 6.35 5.26
C SER A 7 -8.61 5.94 4.41
N GLY A 8 -8.76 4.93 3.55
CA GLY A 8 -7.72 4.48 2.63
C GLY A 8 -7.20 5.63 1.76
N LYS A 9 -8.10 6.41 1.14
CA LYS A 9 -7.72 7.58 0.33
C LYS A 9 -7.01 8.68 1.13
N ARG A 10 -7.31 8.85 2.42
CA ARG A 10 -6.54 9.81 3.27
C ARG A 10 -5.09 9.39 3.43
N HIS A 11 -4.82 8.09 3.49
CA HIS A 11 -3.46 7.56 3.59
C HIS A 11 -2.79 7.48 2.21
N LEU A 12 -3.47 6.94 1.20
CA LEU A 12 -2.95 6.76 -0.15
C LEU A 12 -4.07 6.93 -1.18
N ASN A 13 -4.07 8.06 -1.88
CA ASN A 13 -5.04 8.33 -2.94
C ASN A 13 -4.41 8.13 -4.32
N PHE A 14 -4.73 7.02 -4.98
CA PHE A 14 -4.25 6.75 -6.33
C PHE A 14 -4.84 7.70 -7.38
N ASP A 15 -6.03 8.27 -7.14
CA ASP A 15 -6.65 9.25 -8.06
C ASP A 15 -5.80 10.52 -8.17
N GLU A 16 -5.13 10.91 -7.08
CA GLU A 16 -4.30 12.11 -7.00
C GLU A 16 -2.80 11.79 -7.04
N PHE A 17 -2.42 10.52 -7.07
CA PHE A 17 -1.01 10.13 -6.90
C PHE A 17 -0.11 10.80 -7.95
N ASN A 18 -0.58 10.92 -9.20
CA ASN A 18 0.17 11.56 -10.26
C ASN A 18 0.36 13.07 -10.08
N THR A 19 -0.52 13.74 -9.34
CA THR A 19 -0.45 15.18 -9.06
C THR A 19 0.43 15.51 -7.85
N TYR A 20 0.86 14.50 -7.08
CA TYR A 20 1.73 14.68 -5.93
C TYR A 20 3.14 15.10 -6.35
N SER A 21 3.79 15.88 -5.48
CA SER A 21 5.22 16.17 -5.60
C SER A 21 6.04 14.87 -5.54
N LYS A 22 7.24 14.89 -6.13
CA LYS A 22 8.15 13.75 -6.13
C LYS A 22 8.42 13.21 -4.72
N GLU A 23 8.73 14.09 -3.77
CA GLU A 23 8.93 13.71 -2.36
C GLU A 23 7.70 13.02 -1.76
N LYS A 24 6.50 13.54 -2.04
CA LYS A 24 5.26 12.93 -1.55
C LYS A 24 5.02 11.57 -2.18
N LYS A 25 5.30 11.39 -3.49
CA LYS A 25 5.22 10.08 -4.15
C LYS A 25 6.16 9.07 -3.50
N LEU A 26 7.43 9.44 -3.30
CA LEU A 26 8.42 8.57 -2.66
C LEU A 26 8.03 8.18 -1.24
N LYS A 27 7.59 9.16 -0.42
CA LYS A 27 7.08 8.89 0.93
C LYS A 27 5.89 7.93 0.93
N LYS A 28 4.94 8.11 0.01
CA LYS A 28 3.76 7.24 -0.10
C LYS A 28 4.14 5.81 -0.53
N LEU A 29 5.13 5.67 -1.39
CA LEU A 29 5.69 4.37 -1.78
C LEU A 29 6.38 3.67 -0.60
N ASP A 30 7.11 4.41 0.24
CA ASP A 30 7.68 3.87 1.48
C ASP A 30 6.61 3.37 2.46
N GLU A 31 5.55 4.17 2.68
CA GLU A 31 4.42 3.78 3.55
C GLU A 31 3.73 2.48 3.08
N ILE A 32 3.67 2.20 1.77
CA ILE A 32 3.15 0.92 1.25
C ILE A 32 4.02 -0.24 1.73
N THR A 33 5.34 -0.11 1.63
CA THR A 33 6.26 -1.18 2.05
C THR A 33 6.19 -1.41 3.56
N GLU A 34 6.14 -0.33 4.35
CA GLU A 34 6.05 -0.42 5.82
C GLU A 34 4.77 -1.10 6.29
N THR A 35 3.61 -0.74 5.72
CA THR A 35 2.31 -1.31 6.12
C THR A 35 2.18 -2.80 5.76
N VAL A 36 2.78 -3.21 4.64
CA VAL A 36 2.83 -4.63 4.23
C VAL A 36 3.78 -5.44 5.14
N LYS A 37 4.98 -4.92 5.42
CA LYS A 37 5.96 -5.57 6.32
C LYS A 37 5.45 -5.69 7.76
N SER A 38 4.76 -4.67 8.23
CA SER A 38 4.22 -4.62 9.59
C SER A 38 2.95 -5.49 9.74
N GLY A 39 2.43 -6.05 8.64
CA GLY A 39 1.23 -6.88 8.66
C GLY A 39 -0.05 -6.09 8.94
N GLU A 40 -0.02 -4.76 8.80
CA GLU A 40 -1.20 -3.91 8.93
C GLU A 40 -2.16 -4.09 7.75
N MET A 41 -1.63 -4.53 6.60
CA MET A 41 -2.37 -4.82 5.38
C MET A 41 -2.39 -6.32 5.05
N PRO A 42 -3.58 -6.92 4.81
CA PRO A 42 -4.91 -6.33 4.99
C PRO A 42 -5.30 -6.27 6.47
N LEU A 43 -6.32 -5.46 6.79
CA LEU A 43 -6.87 -5.38 8.15
C LEU A 43 -7.15 -6.78 8.73
N SER A 44 -6.71 -7.00 9.97
CA SER A 44 -6.89 -8.27 10.68
C SER A 44 -8.37 -8.69 10.72
N SER A 45 -9.27 -7.75 11.01
CA SER A 45 -10.72 -7.98 11.00
C SER A 45 -11.27 -8.46 9.65
N TYR A 46 -10.67 -8.03 8.53
CA TYR A 46 -11.05 -8.47 7.19
C TYR A 46 -10.58 -9.90 6.91
N THR A 47 -9.36 -10.25 7.33
CA THR A 47 -8.77 -11.58 7.10
C THR A 47 -9.36 -12.70 7.96
N VAL A 48 -10.15 -12.37 9.01
CA VAL A 48 -10.88 -13.35 9.82
C VAL A 48 -11.93 -14.11 9.00
N ILE A 49 -12.63 -13.43 8.09
CA ILE A 49 -13.63 -14.05 7.21
C ILE A 49 -13.13 -14.23 5.76
N HIS A 50 -12.14 -13.42 5.35
CA HIS A 50 -11.51 -13.49 4.03
C HIS A 50 -10.08 -14.01 4.16
N HIS A 51 -9.93 -15.28 4.54
CA HIS A 51 -8.61 -15.89 4.69
C HIS A 51 -7.76 -15.81 3.42
N ASN A 52 -8.39 -15.87 2.24
CA ASN A 52 -7.72 -15.75 0.95
C ASN A 52 -7.10 -14.36 0.70
N ALA A 53 -7.47 -13.34 1.48
CA ALA A 53 -6.89 -12.00 1.37
C ALA A 53 -5.58 -11.88 2.14
N LYS A 54 -5.23 -12.85 3.00
CA LYS A 54 -3.99 -12.82 3.77
C LYS A 54 -2.81 -12.93 2.80
N LEU A 55 -1.95 -11.90 2.80
CA LEU A 55 -0.74 -11.89 1.99
C LEU A 55 0.22 -12.97 2.50
N SER A 56 0.71 -13.79 1.58
CA SER A 56 1.86 -14.67 1.81
C SER A 56 3.16 -13.87 1.77
N SER A 57 4.26 -14.45 2.25
CA SER A 57 5.59 -13.82 2.15
C SER A 57 6.01 -13.55 0.70
N ALA A 58 5.52 -14.37 -0.25
CA ALA A 58 5.76 -14.16 -1.67
C ALA A 58 5.00 -12.92 -2.18
N ASP A 59 3.72 -12.78 -1.81
CA ASP A 59 2.91 -11.60 -2.18
C ASP A 59 3.50 -10.31 -1.60
N GLN A 60 3.95 -10.35 -0.34
CA GLN A 60 4.62 -9.21 0.30
C GLN A 60 5.89 -8.82 -0.46
N SER A 61 6.73 -9.80 -0.81
CA SER A 61 7.96 -9.57 -1.57
C SER A 61 7.69 -8.99 -2.96
N GLU A 62 6.60 -9.40 -3.61
CA GLU A 62 6.22 -8.89 -4.92
C GLU A 62 5.77 -7.43 -4.86
N ILE A 63 5.02 -7.06 -3.81
CA ILE A 63 4.67 -5.65 -3.55
C ILE A 63 5.91 -4.81 -3.28
N GLU A 64 6.85 -5.29 -2.46
CA GLU A 64 8.11 -4.59 -2.18
C GLU A 64 8.93 -4.36 -3.45
N LYS A 65 9.02 -5.39 -4.30
CA LYS A 65 9.71 -5.30 -5.58
C LYS A 65 9.05 -4.26 -6.48
N TRP A 66 7.72 -4.29 -6.61
CA TRP A 66 6.98 -3.29 -7.38
C TRP A 66 7.23 -1.87 -6.86
N VAL A 67 7.18 -1.66 -5.55
CA VAL A 67 7.49 -0.34 -4.95
C VAL A 67 8.89 0.11 -5.33
N SER A 68 9.90 -0.75 -5.18
CA SER A 68 11.29 -0.44 -5.53
C SER A 68 11.44 -0.02 -6.99
N GLU A 69 10.81 -0.74 -7.91
CA GLU A 69 10.84 -0.41 -9.34
C GLU A 69 10.15 0.93 -9.63
N VAL A 70 9.01 1.22 -9.00
CA VAL A 70 8.33 2.51 -9.18
C VAL A 70 9.14 3.67 -8.62
N LYS A 71 9.82 3.49 -7.47
CA LYS A 71 10.70 4.52 -6.90
C LYS A 71 11.82 4.89 -7.87
N LYS A 72 12.48 3.91 -8.50
CA LYS A 72 13.54 4.15 -9.51
C LYS A 72 13.06 4.99 -10.70
N HIS A 73 11.80 4.85 -11.11
CA HIS A 73 11.20 5.64 -12.20
C HIS A 73 10.68 7.01 -11.74
N THR A 74 10.58 7.24 -10.43
CA THR A 74 10.12 8.50 -9.82
C THR A 74 11.31 9.39 -9.42
N GLU A 75 12.52 8.81 -9.34
CA GLU A 75 13.82 9.50 -9.21
C GLU A 75 14.23 10.24 -10.49
#